data_AF-A0A972SCQ9-F1
#
_entry.id   AF-A0A972SCQ9-F1
#
_cell.length_a   1.000
_cell.length_b   1.000
_cell.length_c   1.000
_cell.angle_alpha   90.00
_cell.angle_beta   90.00
_cell.angle_gamma   90.00
#
_symmetry.space_group_name_H-M   'P 1'
#
loop_
_entity.id
_entity.type
_entity.pdbx_description
1 polymer ?
#
loop_
_entity_poly.entity_id
_entity_poly.type
_entity_poly.pdbx_seq_one_letter_code
_entity_poly.pdbx_strand_id
1 'polypeptide(L)'
;MRGKARGVSTTIRWLLQAATGILLLLLLGVHMVANHFIAEGGIRTYDQVIAYLSHPVIWTWEALFLIIVTFHAMLGVRSVLFDLGPSPEAEKKINLGVAIGGIGAIVYGLWLLSQLR
;
A
#
# COMPACT_ATOMS: atom_id res chain seq x y z
N MET A 1 13.32 -28.78 12.39
CA MET A 1 12.56 -28.36 11.18
C MET A 1 12.14 -26.88 11.16
N ARG A 2 12.01 -26.20 12.32
CA ARG A 2 11.52 -24.81 12.44
C ARG A 2 12.42 -23.71 11.80
N GLY A 3 13.73 -23.94 11.65
CA GLY A 3 14.66 -22.95 11.09
C GLY A 3 14.57 -22.76 9.57
N LYS A 4 14.33 -23.85 8.82
CA LYS A 4 14.26 -23.81 7.34
C LYS A 4 13.03 -23.06 6.84
N ALA A 5 11.89 -23.23 7.52
CA ALA A 5 10.64 -22.53 7.22
C ALA A 5 10.70 -21.02 7.52
N ARG A 6 11.45 -20.60 8.55
CA ARG A 6 11.69 -19.17 8.82
C ARG A 6 12.51 -18.52 7.69
N GLY A 7 13.54 -19.20 7.19
CA GLY A 7 14.36 -18.71 6.08
C GLY A 7 13.55 -18.43 4.81
N VAL A 8 12.71 -19.38 4.39
CA VAL A 8 11.86 -19.23 3.20
C VAL A 8 10.84 -18.09 3.37
N SER A 9 10.20 -17.97 4.55
CA SER A 9 9.24 -16.88 4.81
C SER A 9 9.89 -15.50 4.74
N THR A 10 11.13 -15.36 5.23
CA THR A 10 11.89 -14.11 5.14
C THR A 10 12.23 -13.77 3.70
N THR A 11 12.73 -14.72 2.90
CA THR A 11 13.06 -14.50 1.49
C THR A 11 11.84 -14.07 0.67
N ILE A 12 10.68 -14.71 0.88
CA ILE A 12 9.45 -14.34 0.18
C ILE A 12 9.02 -12.92 0.53
N ARG A 13 9.05 -12.53 1.81
CA ARG A 13 8.67 -11.16 2.22
C ARG A 13 9.56 -10.10 1.61
N TRP A 14 10.86 -10.35 1.57
CA TRP A 14 11.80 -9.45 0.90
C TRP A 14 11.50 -9.33 -0.59
N LEU A 15 11.28 -10.44 -1.28
CA LEU A 15 10.98 -10.44 -2.71
C LEU A 15 9.68 -9.69 -3.01
N LEU A 16 8.64 -9.91 -2.19
CA LEU A 16 7.37 -9.19 -2.29
C LEU A 16 7.54 -7.69 -2.04
N GLN A 17 8.36 -7.29 -1.06
CA GLN A 17 8.65 -5.87 -0.80
C GLN A 17 9.40 -5.22 -1.96
N ALA A 18 10.41 -5.91 -2.52
CA ALA A 18 11.16 -5.41 -3.67
C ALA A 18 10.27 -5.29 -4.92
N ALA A 19 9.50 -6.33 -5.24
CA ALA A 19 8.58 -6.33 -6.38
C ALA A 19 7.51 -5.24 -6.26
N THR A 20 6.90 -5.09 -5.09
CA THR A 20 5.94 -4.00 -4.85
C THR A 20 6.59 -2.62 -4.88
N GLY A 21 7.85 -2.48 -4.45
CA GLY A 21 8.59 -1.22 -4.56
C GLY A 21 8.80 -0.79 -6.02
N ILE A 22 9.18 -1.73 -6.90
CA ILE A 22 9.31 -1.46 -8.34
C ILE A 22 7.95 -1.09 -8.93
N LEU A 23 6.90 -1.84 -8.59
CA LEU A 23 5.54 -1.55 -9.06
C LEU A 23 5.05 -0.18 -8.57
N LEU A 24 5.43 0.23 -7.35
CA LEU A 24 5.08 1.54 -6.83
C LEU A 24 5.70 2.69 -7.61
N LEU A 25 6.91 2.55 -8.14
CA LEU A 25 7.50 3.61 -8.98
C LEU A 25 6.59 3.95 -10.17
N LEU A 26 5.97 2.93 -10.78
CA LEU A 26 5.01 3.13 -11.85
C LEU A 26 3.68 3.70 -11.34
N LEU A 27 3.06 3.05 -10.35
CA LEU A 27 1.73 3.43 -9.86
C LEU A 27 1.71 4.84 -9.27
N LEU A 28 2.68 5.14 -8.38
CA LEU A 28 2.86 6.46 -7.79
C LEU A 28 3.27 7.48 -8.86
N GLY A 29 4.15 7.12 -9.80
CA GLY A 29 4.57 8.03 -10.87
C GLY A 29 3.38 8.54 -11.69
N VAL A 30 2.51 7.63 -12.13
CA VAL A 30 1.27 8.00 -12.85
C VAL A 30 0.33 8.81 -11.97
N HIS A 31 0.15 8.42 -10.70
CA HIS A 31 -0.67 9.18 -9.75
C HIS A 31 -0.17 10.63 -9.60
N MET A 32 1.13 10.82 -9.42
CA MET A 32 1.74 12.15 -9.26
C MET A 32 1.57 12.98 -10.53
N VAL A 33 1.86 12.42 -11.71
CA VAL A 33 1.69 13.10 -13.00
C VAL A 33 0.25 13.52 -13.20
N ALA A 34 -0.70 12.59 -13.05
CA ALA A 34 -2.11 12.85 -13.29
C ALA A 34 -2.69 13.91 -12.35
N ASN A 35 -2.39 13.81 -11.05
CA ASN A 35 -2.99 14.69 -10.04
C ASN A 35 -2.28 16.05 -9.93
N HIS A 36 -0.99 16.14 -10.27
CA HIS A 36 -0.22 17.37 -10.01
C HIS A 36 0.31 18.07 -11.26
N PHE A 37 0.40 17.40 -12.41
CA PHE A 37 1.07 17.94 -13.60
C PHE A 37 0.21 17.97 -14.86
N ILE A 38 -0.89 17.23 -14.95
CA ILE A 38 -1.81 17.28 -16.10
C ILE A 38 -2.77 18.47 -16.01
N ALA A 39 -3.47 18.62 -14.87
CA ALA A 39 -4.37 19.74 -14.67
C ALA A 39 -3.57 21.01 -14.31
N GLU A 40 -3.96 22.16 -14.83
CA GLU A 40 -3.36 23.44 -14.46
C GLU A 40 -3.61 23.71 -12.96
N GLY A 41 -2.53 23.74 -12.19
CA GLY A 41 -2.63 23.79 -10.73
C GLY A 41 -3.06 22.46 -10.08
N GLY A 42 -3.10 21.34 -10.78
CA GLY A 42 -3.44 20.03 -10.22
C GLY A 42 -4.89 19.88 -9.74
N ILE A 43 -5.24 18.65 -9.39
CA ILE A 43 -6.55 18.27 -8.85
C ILE A 43 -6.57 18.63 -7.37
N ARG A 44 -7.41 19.59 -6.96
CA ARG A 44 -7.42 20.12 -5.59
C ARG A 44 -8.81 20.32 -4.99
N THR A 45 -9.86 20.40 -5.80
CA THR A 45 -11.24 20.54 -5.30
C THR A 45 -11.93 19.20 -5.20
N TYR A 46 -12.96 19.12 -4.35
CA TYR A 46 -13.79 17.92 -4.22
C TYR A 46 -14.36 17.50 -5.58
N ASP A 47 -14.99 18.41 -6.32
CA ASP A 47 -15.60 18.10 -7.61
C ASP A 47 -14.60 17.59 -8.65
N GLN A 48 -13.37 18.14 -8.66
CA GLN A 48 -12.31 17.65 -9.53
C GLN A 48 -11.87 16.23 -9.16
N VAL A 49 -11.75 15.91 -7.87
CA VAL A 49 -11.42 14.55 -7.40
C VAL A 49 -12.51 13.57 -7.78
N ILE A 50 -13.78 13.93 -7.58
CA ILE A 50 -14.91 13.08 -7.96
C ILE A 50 -14.89 12.82 -9.46
N ALA A 51 -14.77 13.86 -10.29
CA ALA A 51 -14.71 13.72 -11.74
C ALA A 51 -13.55 12.83 -12.21
N TYR A 52 -12.37 12.96 -11.58
CA TYR A 52 -11.20 12.11 -11.85
C TYR A 52 -11.45 10.64 -11.50
N LEU A 53 -11.93 10.37 -10.28
CA LEU A 53 -12.16 9.02 -9.78
C LEU A 53 -13.37 8.32 -10.42
N SER A 54 -14.33 9.06 -10.99
CA SER A 54 -15.45 8.49 -11.74
C SER A 54 -15.02 7.81 -13.04
N HIS A 55 -13.83 8.10 -13.57
CA HIS A 55 -13.33 7.42 -14.76
C HIS A 55 -12.92 5.96 -14.43
N PRO A 56 -13.48 4.92 -15.08
CA PRO A 56 -13.28 3.51 -14.67
C PRO A 56 -11.82 3.03 -14.65
N VAL A 57 -10.99 3.54 -15.57
CA VAL A 57 -9.56 3.21 -15.63
C VAL A 57 -8.81 3.83 -14.43
N ILE A 58 -9.14 5.08 -14.10
CA ILE A 58 -8.53 5.79 -12.96
C ILE A 58 -8.95 5.12 -11.66
N TRP A 59 -10.24 4.81 -11.51
CA TRP A 59 -10.76 4.04 -10.39
C TRP A 59 -9.96 2.75 -10.17
N THR A 60 -9.71 2.00 -11.25
CA THR A 60 -8.97 0.73 -11.17
C THR A 60 -7.50 0.96 -10.80
N TRP A 61 -6.89 1.99 -11.37
CA TRP A 61 -5.51 2.36 -11.10
C TRP A 61 -5.31 2.77 -9.64
N GLU A 62 -6.16 3.64 -9.11
CA GLU A 62 -6.08 4.13 -7.73
C GLU A 62 -6.41 3.00 -6.72
N ALA A 63 -7.33 2.09 -7.05
CA ALA A 63 -7.59 0.89 -6.24
C ALA A 63 -6.36 -0.04 -6.17
N LEU A 64 -5.71 -0.30 -7.31
CA LEU A 64 -4.47 -1.07 -7.36
C LEU A 64 -3.35 -0.36 -6.59
N PHE A 65 -3.21 0.96 -6.78
CA PHE A 65 -2.22 1.76 -6.09
C PHE A 65 -2.40 1.69 -4.57
N LEU A 66 -3.63 1.86 -4.06
CA LEU A 66 -3.97 1.71 -2.64
C LEU A 66 -3.51 0.36 -2.07
N ILE A 67 -3.80 -0.74 -2.77
CA ILE A 67 -3.46 -2.09 -2.30
C ILE A 67 -1.93 -2.26 -2.26
N ILE A 68 -1.24 -1.91 -3.35
CA ILE A 68 0.21 -2.11 -3.46
C ILE A 68 0.97 -1.19 -2.49
N VAL A 69 0.58 0.08 -2.37
CA VAL A 69 1.27 1.03 -1.48
C VAL A 69 1.11 0.63 -0.02
N THR A 70 -0.09 0.22 0.37
CA THR A 70 -0.36 -0.23 1.73
C THR A 70 0.42 -1.51 2.04
N PHE A 71 0.41 -2.48 1.13
CA PHE A 71 1.15 -3.73 1.32
C PHE A 71 2.66 -3.49 1.45
N HIS A 72 3.24 -2.69 0.55
CA HIS A 72 4.67 -2.33 0.60
C HIS A 72 5.02 -1.61 1.90
N ALA A 73 4.21 -0.62 2.30
CA ALA A 73 4.40 0.15 3.52
C ALA A 73 4.36 -0.75 4.76
N MET A 74 3.40 -1.69 4.85
CA MET A 74 3.29 -2.58 6.00
C MET A 74 4.46 -3.57 6.11
N LEU A 75 4.99 -4.06 4.98
CA LEU A 75 6.22 -4.87 4.99
C LEU A 75 7.44 -4.04 5.42
N GLY A 76 7.56 -2.81 4.92
CA GLY A 76 8.66 -1.90 5.28
C GLY A 76 8.64 -1.49 6.75
N VAL A 77 7.50 -1.02 7.26
CA VAL A 77 7.31 -0.68 8.68
C VAL A 77 7.62 -1.86 9.57
N ARG A 78 7.15 -3.05 9.20
CA ARG A 78 7.48 -4.27 9.93
C ARG A 78 8.99 -4.53 9.96
N SER A 79 9.68 -4.38 8.83
CA SER A 79 11.14 -4.57 8.78
C SER A 79 11.86 -3.63 9.74
N VAL A 80 11.57 -2.33 9.65
CA VAL A 80 12.17 -1.30 10.52
C VAL A 80 11.94 -1.61 12.00
N LEU A 81 10.71 -2.00 12.37
CA LEU A 81 10.39 -2.33 13.77
C LEU A 81 11.10 -3.60 14.26
N PHE A 82 11.35 -4.58 13.39
CA PHE A 82 12.09 -5.79 13.75
C PHE A 82 13.59 -5.54 13.87
N ASP A 83 14.15 -4.58 13.14
CA ASP A 83 15.56 -4.17 13.25
C ASP A 83 15.89 -3.55 14.62
N LEU A 84 14.88 -3.10 15.37
CA LEU A 84 15.02 -2.60 16.74
C LEU A 84 15.18 -3.72 17.81
N GLY A 85 15.14 -5.00 17.41
CA GLY A 85 15.29 -6.14 18.32
C GLY A 85 14.15 -6.30 19.34
N PRO A 86 12.86 -6.31 18.93
CA PRO A 86 11.73 -6.45 19.83
C PRO A 86 11.70 -7.81 20.55
N SER A 87 11.06 -7.85 21.73
CA SER A 87 10.79 -9.12 22.41
C SER A 87 9.84 -10.02 21.60
N PRO A 88 9.80 -11.34 21.85
CA PRO A 88 8.88 -12.25 21.15
C PRO A 88 7.39 -11.85 21.25
N GLU A 89 6.98 -11.26 22.37
CA GLU A 89 5.62 -10.74 22.57
C GLU A 89 5.39 -9.48 21.73
N ALA A 90 6.38 -8.59 21.68
CA ALA A 90 6.33 -7.39 20.86
C ALA A 90 6.31 -7.74 19.36
N GLU A 91 7.08 -8.72 18.90
CA GLU A 91 7.03 -9.22 17.50
C GLU A 91 5.62 -9.66 17.08
N LYS A 92 4.91 -10.38 17.96
CA LYS A 92 3.51 -10.82 17.71
C LYS A 92 2.58 -9.62 17.57
N LYS A 93 2.71 -8.63 18.47
CA LYS A 93 1.92 -7.41 18.45
C LYS A 93 2.21 -6.58 17.20
N ILE A 94 3.48 -6.46 16.79
CA ILE A 94 3.88 -5.77 15.54
C ILE A 94 3.23 -6.47 14.35
N ASN A 95 3.37 -7.79 14.22
CA ASN A 95 2.78 -8.55 13.12
C ASN A 95 1.24 -8.37 13.06
N LEU A 96 0.57 -8.40 14.21
CA LEU A 96 -0.88 -8.17 14.28
C LEU A 96 -1.25 -6.74 13.92
N GLY A 97 -0.52 -5.76 14.44
CA GLY A 97 -0.75 -4.34 14.20
C GLY A 97 -0.60 -3.96 12.74
N VAL A 98 0.48 -4.40 12.06
CA VAL A 98 0.67 -4.13 10.63
C VAL A 98 -0.38 -4.85 9.78
N ALA A 99 -0.81 -6.05 10.17
CA ALA A 99 -1.86 -6.77 9.46
C ALA A 99 -3.22 -6.06 9.59
N ILE A 100 -3.64 -5.70 10.81
CA ILE A 100 -4.89 -4.97 11.04
C ILE A 100 -4.85 -3.60 10.36
N GLY A 101 -3.76 -2.85 10.51
CA GLY A 101 -3.60 -1.54 9.88
C GLY A 101 -3.67 -1.62 8.36
N GLY A 102 -2.96 -2.57 7.75
CA GLY A 102 -2.99 -2.78 6.30
C GLY A 102 -4.36 -3.21 5.78
N ILE A 103 -5.00 -4.19 6.42
CA ILE A 103 -6.34 -4.65 6.05
C ILE A 103 -7.35 -3.51 6.22
N GLY A 104 -7.30 -2.80 7.35
CA GLY A 104 -8.18 -1.67 7.64
C GLY A 104 -8.07 -0.57 6.59
N ALA A 105 -6.85 -0.16 6.23
CA ALA A 105 -6.62 0.86 5.20
C ALA A 105 -7.15 0.44 3.83
N ILE A 106 -6.90 -0.82 3.41
CA ILE A 106 -7.39 -1.33 2.12
C ILE A 106 -8.92 -1.42 2.12
N VAL A 107 -9.52 -2.03 3.14
CA VAL A 107 -10.98 -2.20 3.21
C VAL A 107 -11.67 -0.84 3.24
N TYR A 108 -11.19 0.07 4.08
CA TYR A 108 -11.76 1.41 4.19
C TYR A 108 -11.62 2.21 2.89
N GLY A 109 -10.43 2.20 2.29
CA GLY A 109 -10.19 2.92 1.04
C GLY A 109 -10.98 2.36 -0.15
N LEU A 110 -11.08 1.04 -0.28
CA LEU A 110 -11.92 0.40 -1.31
C LEU A 110 -13.40 0.65 -1.08
N TRP A 111 -13.85 0.64 0.18
CA TRP A 111 -15.22 1.00 0.52
C TRP A 111 -15.54 2.44 0.11
N LEU A 112 -14.70 3.42 0.46
CA LEU A 112 -14.85 4.80 0.00
C LEU A 112 -14.90 4.91 -1.53
N LEU A 113 -13.99 4.21 -2.22
CA LEU A 113 -13.90 4.24 -3.67
C LEU A 113 -15.12 3.58 -4.34
N SER A 114 -15.77 2.62 -3.69
CA SER A 114 -16.99 1.97 -4.20
C SER A 114 -18.22 2.87 -4.18
N GLN A 115 -18.22 3.95 -3.37
CA GLN A 115 -19.35 4.90 -3.32
C GLN A 115 -19.47 5.78 -4.57
N LEU A 116 -18.50 5.71 -5.48
CA LEU A 116 -18.47 6.43 -6.75
C LEU A 116 -19.07 5.62 -7.91
N ARG A 117 -19.64 4.45 -7.62
CA ARG A 117 -20.21 3.51 -8.59
C ARG A 117 -21.71 3.38 -8.42
#